data_AF-H0SEG4-F1
#
_entry.id   AF-H0SEG4-F1
#
_cell.length_a   1.000
_cell.length_b   1.000
_cell.length_c   1.000
_cell.angle_alpha   90.00
_cell.angle_beta   90.00
_cell.angle_gamma   90.00
#
_symmetry.space_group_name_H-M   'P 1'
#
loop_
_entity.id
_entity.type
_entity.pdbx_description
1 polymer ?
#
loop_
_entity_poly.entity_id
_entity_poly.type
_entity_poly.pdbx_seq_one_letter_code
_entity_poly.pdbx_strand_id
1 'polypeptide(L)'
;MRIFIAARSRFAEDCLGVAVARGVRQAVALGAGLDTFALRNPYSDLGLRVFEVDHPATQARKRRRLSEVGLTIPASLTFSAIDFESDDLGRGAT
;
A
#
# COMPACT_ATOMS: atom_id res chain seq x y z
N MET A 1 -19.49 0.73 -13.07
CA MET A 1 -18.08 0.88 -12.65
C MET A 1 -17.84 0.83 -11.14
N ARG A 2 -18.70 1.41 -10.28
CA ARG A 2 -18.53 1.41 -8.80
C ARG A 2 -18.36 0.00 -8.19
N ILE A 3 -19.26 -0.93 -8.53
CA ILE A 3 -19.24 -2.31 -8.01
C ILE A 3 -17.95 -3.02 -8.43
N PHE A 4 -17.51 -2.82 -9.68
CA PHE A 4 -16.27 -3.43 -10.18
C PHE A 4 -15.04 -2.97 -9.39
N ILE A 5 -14.94 -1.67 -9.10
CA ILE A 5 -13.83 -1.13 -8.30
C ILE A 5 -13.85 -1.73 -6.89
N ALA A 6 -15.03 -1.77 -6.23
CA ALA A 6 -15.17 -2.36 -4.90
C ALA A 6 -14.84 -3.87 -4.89
N ALA A 7 -15.31 -4.62 -5.89
CA ALA A 7 -15.05 -6.05 -6.01
C ALA A 7 -13.56 -6.36 -6.20
N ARG A 8 -12.85 -5.55 -7.00
CA ARG A 8 -11.41 -5.71 -7.20
C ARG A 8 -10.62 -5.48 -5.90
N SER A 9 -10.94 -4.42 -5.15
CA SER A 9 -10.31 -4.16 -3.85
C SER A 9 -10.59 -5.28 -2.85
N ARG A 10 -11.86 -5.69 -2.71
CA ARG A 10 -12.22 -6.80 -1.83
C ARG A 10 -11.47 -8.08 -2.17
N PHE A 11 -11.40 -8.44 -3.45
CA PHE A 11 -10.70 -9.66 -3.87
C PHE A 11 -9.22 -9.64 -3.48
N ALA A 12 -8.52 -8.52 -3.67
CA ALA A 12 -7.13 -8.38 -3.28
C ALA A 12 -6.95 -8.48 -1.75
N GLU A 13 -7.85 -7.87 -0.99
CA GLU A 13 -7.83 -7.88 0.48
C GLU A 13 -8.15 -9.26 1.06
N ASP A 14 -9.10 -10.00 0.46
CA ASP A 14 -9.42 -11.37 0.84
C ASP A 14 -8.20 -12.29 0.59
N CYS A 15 -7.51 -12.14 -0.55
CA CYS A 15 -6.27 -12.85 -0.84
C CYS A 15 -5.17 -12.53 0.18
N LEU A 16 -5.01 -11.25 0.53
CA LEU A 16 -4.05 -10.82 1.54
C LEU A 16 -4.37 -11.41 2.91
N GLY A 17 -5.66 -11.45 3.30
CA GLY A 17 -6.09 -12.08 4.55
C GLY A 17 -5.69 -13.56 4.64
N VAL A 18 -5.85 -14.31 3.55
CA VAL A 18 -5.38 -15.71 3.47
C VAL A 18 -3.86 -15.81 3.63
N ALA A 19 -3.09 -14.89 3.02
CA ALA A 19 -1.64 -14.87 3.15
C ALA A 19 -1.19 -14.55 4.59
N VAL A 20 -1.83 -13.57 5.24
CA VAL A 20 -1.55 -13.18 6.63
C VAL A 20 -1.82 -14.35 7.58
N ALA A 21 -2.93 -15.07 7.38
CA ALA A 21 -3.29 -16.26 8.15
C ALA A 21 -2.23 -17.37 8.02
N ARG A 22 -1.51 -17.43 6.90
CA ARG A 22 -0.39 -18.36 6.66
C ARG A 22 0.96 -17.88 7.22
N GLY A 23 1.00 -16.73 7.88
CA GLY A 23 2.21 -16.21 8.50
C GLY A 23 2.91 -15.07 7.74
N VAL A 24 2.36 -14.59 6.62
CA VAL A 24 2.94 -13.43 5.91
C VAL A 24 2.86 -12.16 6.75
N ARG A 25 3.96 -11.40 6.82
CA ARG A 25 4.09 -10.15 7.61
C ARG A 25 4.56 -8.96 6.79
N GLN A 26 4.77 -9.11 5.49
CA GLN A 26 5.07 -8.01 4.57
C GLN A 26 4.19 -8.13 3.33
N ALA A 27 3.54 -7.04 2.97
CA ALA A 27 2.77 -6.90 1.73
C ALA A 27 3.34 -5.73 0.93
N VAL A 28 3.52 -5.92 -0.38
CA VAL A 28 4.02 -4.88 -1.29
C VAL A 28 2.92 -4.55 -2.29
N ALA A 29 2.44 -3.32 -2.27
CA ALA A 29 1.48 -2.79 -3.23
C ALA A 29 2.24 -2.07 -4.35
N LEU A 30 2.33 -2.71 -5.52
CA LEU A 30 2.99 -2.16 -6.70
C LEU A 30 2.03 -1.28 -7.48
N GLY A 31 2.45 -0.06 -7.82
CA GLY A 31 1.58 0.93 -8.45
C GLY A 31 0.46 1.37 -7.50
N ALA A 32 0.82 1.64 -6.25
CA ALA A 32 -0.14 1.86 -5.16
C ALA A 32 -1.13 3.02 -5.44
N GLY A 33 -0.74 4.03 -6.23
CA GLY A 33 -1.60 5.11 -6.65
C GLY A 33 -2.26 5.82 -5.48
N LEU A 34 -3.58 5.74 -5.41
CA LEU A 34 -4.42 6.27 -4.32
C LEU A 34 -5.09 5.16 -3.49
N ASP A 35 -4.56 3.93 -3.51
CA ASP A 35 -5.02 2.87 -2.61
C ASP A 35 -4.94 3.37 -1.15
N THR A 36 -5.86 2.94 -0.30
CA THR A 36 -5.91 3.37 1.12
C THR A 36 -5.83 2.19 2.07
N PHE A 37 -5.64 0.95 1.58
CA PHE A 37 -5.57 -0.25 2.40
C PHE A 37 -4.62 -0.08 3.58
N ALA A 38 -3.40 0.41 3.35
CA ALA A 38 -2.39 0.56 4.38
C ALA A 38 -2.79 1.52 5.52
N LEU A 39 -3.66 2.48 5.26
CA LEU A 39 -4.18 3.42 6.27
C LEU A 39 -5.19 2.76 7.22
N ARG A 40 -5.78 1.66 6.79
CA ARG A 40 -6.82 0.90 7.50
C ARG A 40 -6.42 -0.58 7.67
N ASN A 41 -5.12 -0.86 7.66
CA ASN A 41 -4.56 -2.20 7.72
C ASN A 41 -5.10 -2.94 8.95
N PRO A 42 -6.02 -3.92 8.80
CA PRO A 42 -6.62 -4.61 9.94
C PRO A 42 -5.68 -5.64 10.57
N TYR A 43 -4.51 -5.85 9.98
CA TYR A 43 -3.52 -6.84 10.39
C TYR A 43 -2.27 -6.21 11.02
N SER A 44 -2.29 -4.90 11.32
CA SER A 44 -1.18 -4.19 11.97
C SER A 44 -0.77 -4.86 13.28
N ASP A 45 -1.75 -5.29 14.08
CA ASP A 45 -1.50 -5.92 15.39
C ASP A 45 -0.94 -7.34 15.26
N LEU A 46 -1.12 -7.96 14.10
CA LEU A 46 -0.47 -9.23 13.73
C LEU A 46 0.95 -9.01 13.18
N GLY A 47 1.42 -7.76 13.10
CA GLY A 47 2.74 -7.39 12.60
C GLY A 47 2.83 -7.25 11.08
N LEU A 48 1.70 -7.16 10.35
CA LEU A 48 1.75 -6.93 8.90
C LEU A 48 2.24 -5.51 8.61
N ARG A 49 3.38 -5.41 7.91
CA ARG A 49 3.88 -4.16 7.31
C ARG A 49 3.48 -4.09 5.84
N VAL A 50 3.03 -2.92 5.40
CA VAL A 50 2.66 -2.64 4.02
C VAL A 50 3.66 -1.67 3.41
N PHE A 51 4.19 -2.04 2.26
CA PHE A 51 5.09 -1.22 1.46
C PHE A 51 4.33 -0.77 0.23
N GLU A 52 4.19 0.54 0.05
CA GLU A 52 3.61 1.11 -1.16
C GLU A 52 4.72 1.55 -2.10
N VAL A 53 4.78 0.91 -3.26
CA VAL A 53 5.75 1.22 -4.31
C VAL A 53 5.02 1.94 -5.43
N ASP A 54 5.43 3.18 -5.69
CA ASP A 54 4.84 3.97 -6.77
C ASP A 54 5.76 5.13 -7.17
N HIS A 55 5.45 5.74 -8.31
CA HIS A 55 6.21 6.84 -8.87
C HIS A 55 6.34 8.00 -7.86
N PRO A 56 7.53 8.62 -7.72
CA PRO A 56 7.79 9.67 -6.73
C PRO A 56 6.74 10.81 -6.72
N ALA A 57 6.34 11.26 -7.91
CA ALA A 57 5.34 12.33 -8.04
C ALA A 57 3.94 11.92 -7.52
N THR A 58 3.47 10.71 -7.82
CA THR A 58 2.17 10.20 -7.37
C THR A 58 2.16 10.04 -5.85
N GLN A 59 3.25 9.50 -5.31
CA GLN A 59 3.41 9.28 -3.89
C GLN A 59 3.48 10.60 -3.11
N ALA A 60 4.24 11.59 -3.60
CA ALA A 60 4.29 12.93 -2.99
C ALA A 60 2.91 13.58 -2.96
N ARG A 61 2.14 13.47 -4.06
CA ARG A 61 0.75 13.95 -4.13
C ARG A 61 -0.15 13.27 -3.11
N LYS A 62 -0.07 11.95 -2.97
CA LYS A 62 -0.84 11.20 -1.97
C LYS A 62 -0.49 11.65 -0.55
N ARG A 63 0.79 11.71 -0.19
CA ARG A 63 1.25 12.13 1.14
C ARG A 63 0.77 13.54 1.50
N ARG A 64 0.87 14.48 0.56
CA ARG A 64 0.32 15.84 0.73
C ARG A 64 -1.18 15.82 0.98
N ARG A 65 -1.94 15.03 0.21
CA ARG A 65 -3.40 14.91 0.42
C ARG A 65 -3.73 14.35 1.79
N LEU A 66 -3.02 13.33 2.25
CA LEU A 66 -3.21 12.75 3.58
C LEU A 66 -2.97 13.79 4.69
N SER A 67 -1.92 14.61 4.56
CA SER A 67 -1.68 15.70 5.52
C SER A 67 -2.77 16.78 5.47
N GLU A 68 -3.25 17.15 4.28
CA GLU A 68 -4.31 18.17 4.12
C GLU A 68 -5.62 17.75 4.79
N VAL A 69 -5.94 16.46 4.82
CA VAL A 69 -7.16 15.93 5.47
C VAL A 69 -6.93 15.45 6.91
N GLY A 70 -5.73 15.65 7.47
CA GLY A 70 -5.41 15.30 8.85
C GLY A 70 -5.32 13.79 9.13
N LEU A 71 -5.09 12.96 8.11
CA LEU A 71 -4.91 11.52 8.31
C LEU A 71 -3.48 11.21 8.72
N THR A 72 -3.34 10.50 9.84
CA THR A 72 -2.04 10.03 10.33
C THR A 72 -1.57 8.83 9.51
N ILE A 73 -0.29 8.80 9.16
CA ILE A 73 0.35 7.68 8.48
C ILE A 73 0.66 6.60 9.54
N PRO A 74 0.11 5.37 9.43
CA PRO A 74 0.39 4.32 10.38
C PRO A 74 1.87 3.89 10.35
N ALA A 75 2.42 3.50 11.50
CA ALA A 75 3.79 2.97 11.58
C ALA A 75 4.00 1.67 10.78
N SER A 76 2.91 0.97 10.44
CA SER A 76 2.95 -0.23 9.58
C SER A 76 3.03 0.09 8.08
N LEU A 77 3.04 1.35 7.66
CA LEU A 77 3.11 1.78 6.26
C LEU A 77 4.48 2.40 5.94
N THR A 78 5.17 1.81 4.97
CA THR A 78 6.37 2.37 4.35
C THR A 78 6.07 2.78 2.90
N PHE A 79 6.50 3.98 2.53
CA PHE A 79 6.42 4.50 1.17
C PHE A 79 7.77 4.32 0.48
N SER A 80 7.80 3.62 -0.66
CA SER A 80 8.99 3.44 -1.49
C SER A 80 8.76 4.15 -2.83
N ALA A 81 9.45 5.25 -3.07
CA ALA A 81 9.33 6.04 -4.29
C ALA A 81 10.18 5.41 -5.39
N ILE A 82 9.54 4.77 -6.38
CA ILE A 82 10.20 4.05 -7.48
C ILE A 82 9.43 4.34 -8.76
N ASP A 83 10.14 4.78 -9.80
CA ASP A 83 9.62 4.84 -11.16
C ASP A 83 9.88 3.51 -11.88
N PHE A 84 8.83 2.71 -12.09
CA PHE A 84 8.98 1.40 -12.76
C PHE A 84 9.47 1.49 -14.21
N GLU A 85 9.42 2.66 -14.86
CA GLU A 85 9.92 2.83 -16.22
C GLU A 85 11.45 2.99 -16.28
N SER A 86 12.08 3.44 -15.19
CA SER A 86 13.49 3.82 -15.16
C SER A 86 14.31 3.22 -14.00
N ASP A 87 13.66 2.84 -12.91
CA ASP A 87 14.28 2.34 -11.69
C ASP A 87 14.21 0.81 -11.56
N ASP A 88 15.20 0.23 -10.87
CA ASP A 88 15.21 -1.18 -10.48
C ASP A 88 14.61 -1.37 -9.08
N LEU A 89 13.56 -2.18 -8.99
CA LEU A 89 12.84 -2.47 -7.74
C LEU A 89 13.75 -3.11 -6.67
N GLY A 90 14.68 -3.98 -7.07
CA GLY A 90 15.59 -4.70 -6.16
C GLY A 90 16.64 -3.79 -5.51
N ARG A 91 16.87 -2.58 -6.04
CA ARG A 91 17.73 -1.57 -5.44
C ARG A 91 16.98 -0.48 -4.67
N GLY A 92 15.69 -0.27 -4.94
CA GLY A 92 14.89 0.81 -4.35
C GLY A 92 13.98 0.41 -3.18
N ALA A 93 13.70 -0.89 -2.99
CA ALA A 93 12.82 -1.38 -1.92
C ALA A 93 13.61 -1.68 -0.63
N THR A 94 13.94 -0.64 0.15
CA THR A 94 14.40 -0.78 1.55
C THR A 94 13.37 -0.24 2.52
#